data_AF-A0A7W8FLK4-F1
#
_entry.id   AF-A0A7W8FLK4-F1
#
_cell.length_a   1.000
_cell.length_b   1.000
_cell.length_c   1.000
_cell.angle_alpha   90.00
_cell.angle_beta   90.00
_cell.angle_gamma   90.00
#
_symmetry.space_group_name_H-M   'P 1'
#
loop_
_entity.id
_entity.type
_entity.pdbx_description
1 polymer ?
#
loop_
_entity_poly.entity_id
_entity_poly.type
_entity_poly.pdbx_seq_one_letter_code
_entity_poly.pdbx_strand_id
1 'polypeptide(L)'
;MRDDAVYAEVETLRERAKAPALSPIALEIHVRAVDHTVHTTCPAFISDEALDAIAPARVTTMAALELCLAEVWHRAKDGYVIADFDLIDHMSESATRRRLLAFCRRLWRELNSEKFIPL
;
A
#
# COMPACT_ATOMS: atom_id res chain seq x y z
N MET A 1 -5.32 4.76 1.20
CA MET A 1 -6.34 3.93 0.53
C MET A 1 -7.75 4.12 1.10
N ARG A 2 -8.80 3.72 0.37
CA ARG A 2 -10.18 3.57 0.92
C ARG A 2 -10.39 2.14 1.40
N ASP A 3 -11.24 1.93 2.40
CA ASP A 3 -11.43 0.62 3.05
C ASP A 3 -11.90 -0.48 2.07
N ASP A 4 -12.78 -0.17 1.11
CA ASP A 4 -13.23 -1.14 0.10
C ASP A 4 -12.08 -1.68 -0.77
N ALA A 5 -11.11 -0.80 -1.09
CA ALA A 5 -9.93 -1.20 -1.85
C ALA A 5 -8.97 -2.04 -0.98
N VAL A 6 -8.85 -1.72 0.31
CA VAL A 6 -8.10 -2.55 1.26
C VAL A 6 -8.70 -3.95 1.32
N TYR A 7 -10.03 -4.04 1.44
CA TYR A 7 -10.74 -5.31 1.54
C TYR A 7 -10.55 -6.18 0.28
N ALA A 8 -10.61 -5.58 -0.91
CA ALA A 8 -10.37 -6.29 -2.17
C ALA A 8 -8.96 -6.91 -2.22
N GLU A 9 -7.92 -6.14 -1.87
CA GLU A 9 -6.55 -6.65 -1.82
C GLU A 9 -6.39 -7.76 -0.77
N VAL A 10 -6.97 -7.59 0.43
CA VAL A 10 -6.98 -8.63 1.48
C VAL A 10 -7.59 -9.93 0.97
N GLU A 11 -8.67 -9.86 0.20
CA GLU A 11 -9.31 -11.07 -0.34
C GLU A 11 -8.45 -11.72 -1.42
N THR A 12 -7.81 -10.94 -2.30
CA THR A 12 -6.86 -11.51 -3.29
C THR A 12 -5.66 -12.18 -2.61
N LEU A 13 -5.14 -11.62 -1.53
CA LEU A 13 -4.04 -12.22 -0.76
C LEU A 13 -4.46 -13.53 -0.10
N ARG A 14 -5.69 -13.60 0.44
CA ARG A 14 -6.24 -14.84 0.99
C ARG A 14 -6.35 -15.94 -0.06
N GLU A 15 -6.80 -15.60 -1.26
CA GLU A 15 -6.92 -16.56 -2.36
C GLU A 15 -5.55 -17.00 -2.90
N ARG A 16 -4.56 -16.09 -2.92
CA ARG A 16 -3.18 -16.36 -3.35
C ARG A 16 -2.40 -17.21 -2.34
N ALA A 17 -2.68 -17.04 -1.06
CA ALA A 17 -1.97 -17.68 0.02
C ALA A 17 -2.36 -19.16 0.18
N LYS A 18 -1.46 -20.06 -0.23
CA LYS A 18 -1.18 -21.31 0.52
C LYS A 18 -0.32 -21.03 1.78
N ALA A 19 -0.34 -19.78 2.28
CA ALA A 19 0.51 -19.28 3.36
C ALA A 19 -0.11 -19.58 4.74
N PRO A 20 0.65 -19.50 5.85
CA PRO A 20 0.13 -19.65 7.20
C PRO A 20 -1.09 -18.74 7.42
N ALA A 21 -2.05 -19.18 8.22
CA ALA A 21 -3.30 -18.46 8.46
C ALA A 21 -3.04 -17.10 9.16
N LEU A 22 -2.67 -16.09 8.38
CA LEU A 22 -2.57 -14.70 8.82
C LEU A 22 -3.95 -14.20 9.22
N SER A 23 -4.04 -13.46 10.32
CA SER A 23 -5.31 -12.87 10.72
C SER A 23 -5.78 -11.84 9.68
N PRO A 24 -7.10 -11.59 9.58
CA PRO A 24 -7.62 -10.51 8.75
C PRO A 24 -6.99 -9.15 9.05
N ILE A 25 -6.68 -8.90 10.33
CA ILE A 25 -6.05 -7.66 10.79
C ILE A 25 -4.60 -7.57 10.29
N ALA A 26 -3.84 -8.68 10.35
CA ALA A 26 -2.47 -8.70 9.82
C ALA A 26 -2.44 -8.42 8.32
N LEU A 27 -3.36 -9.03 7.55
CA LEU A 27 -3.50 -8.76 6.12
C LEU A 27 -3.88 -7.29 5.86
N GLU A 28 -4.82 -6.74 6.62
CA GLU A 28 -5.20 -5.34 6.50
C GLU A 28 -4.01 -4.40 6.72
N ILE A 29 -3.25 -4.61 7.80
CA ILE A 29 -2.05 -3.83 8.10
C ILE A 29 -1.00 -4.00 7.00
N HIS A 30 -0.83 -5.20 6.47
CA HIS A 30 0.10 -5.46 5.39
C HIS A 30 -0.23 -4.65 4.13
N VAL A 31 -1.49 -4.69 3.66
CA VAL A 31 -1.92 -3.96 2.48
C VAL A 31 -1.81 -2.44 2.70
N ARG A 32 -2.22 -1.93 3.86
CA ARG A 32 -2.10 -0.50 4.18
C ARG A 32 -0.65 -0.04 4.24
N ALA A 33 0.26 -0.87 4.76
CA ALA A 33 1.69 -0.60 4.78
C ALA A 33 2.29 -0.57 3.37
N VAL A 34 1.86 -1.47 2.48
CA VAL A 34 2.30 -1.43 1.08
C VAL A 34 1.76 -0.20 0.36
N ASP A 35 0.46 0.15 0.47
CA ASP A 35 -0.10 1.39 -0.12
C ASP A 35 0.66 2.65 0.35
N HIS A 36 1.08 2.68 1.62
CA HIS A 36 1.88 3.76 2.16
C HIS A 36 3.28 3.81 1.50
N THR A 37 3.98 2.69 1.47
CA THR A 37 5.41 2.61 1.10
C THR A 37 5.65 2.69 -0.40
N VAL A 38 4.73 2.24 -1.27
CA VAL A 38 4.84 2.38 -2.74
C VAL A 38 4.87 3.83 -3.24
N HIS A 39 4.61 4.79 -2.35
CA HIS A 39 4.72 6.22 -2.64
C HIS A 39 6.03 6.84 -2.15
N THR A 40 6.90 6.06 -1.51
CA THR A 40 8.19 6.49 -0.94
C THR A 40 9.36 6.07 -1.81
N THR A 41 10.57 6.51 -1.46
CA THR A 41 11.81 6.11 -2.14
C THR A 41 12.18 4.64 -1.91
N CYS A 42 11.67 3.99 -0.86
CA CYS A 42 11.96 2.59 -0.53
C CYS A 42 10.66 1.81 -0.27
N PRO A 43 9.97 1.31 -1.31
CA PRO A 43 8.70 0.60 -1.18
C PRO A 43 8.75 -0.68 -0.34
N ALA A 44 9.92 -1.28 -0.20
CA ALA A 44 10.10 -2.51 0.60
C ALA A 44 10.38 -2.23 2.08
N PHE A 45 10.29 -0.98 2.56
CA PHE A 45 10.59 -0.62 3.94
C PHE A 45 9.54 0.29 4.55
N ILE A 46 9.08 -0.05 5.76
CA ILE A 46 8.22 0.80 6.59
C ILE A 46 8.89 1.08 7.94
N SER A 47 9.00 2.35 8.33
CA SER A 47 9.51 2.71 9.66
C SER A 47 8.46 2.44 10.75
N ASP A 48 8.89 2.26 11.99
CA ASP A 48 7.97 2.10 13.13
C ASP A 48 7.02 3.31 13.25
N GLU A 49 7.53 4.53 13.06
CA GLU A 49 6.73 5.77 13.09
C GLU A 49 5.67 5.78 11.97
N ALA A 50 6.04 5.39 10.74
CA ALA A 50 5.10 5.32 9.64
C ALA A 50 4.05 4.21 9.86
N LEU A 51 4.44 3.11 10.47
CA LEU A 51 3.54 2.02 10.83
C LEU A 51 2.53 2.45 11.90
N ASP A 52 2.97 3.15 12.94
CA ASP A 52 2.10 3.67 14.00
C ASP A 52 1.13 4.76 13.50
N ALA A 53 1.44 5.43 12.39
CA ALA A 53 0.52 6.32 11.70
C ALA A 53 -0.60 5.59 10.95
N ILE A 54 -0.45 4.29 10.66
CA ILE A 54 -1.45 3.47 9.96
C ILE A 54 -2.54 3.00 10.92
N ALA A 55 -2.16 2.54 12.11
CA ALA A 55 -3.07 2.02 13.12
C ALA A 55 -2.45 2.14 14.53
N PRO A 56 -3.25 2.04 15.61
CA PRO A 56 -2.72 2.12 16.97
C PRO A 56 -1.59 1.11 17.22
N ALA A 57 -0.53 1.53 17.92
CA ALA A 57 0.69 0.75 18.15
C ALA A 57 0.47 -0.70 18.62
N ARG A 58 -0.56 -0.95 19.45
CA ARG A 58 -0.91 -2.29 19.90
C ARG A 58 -1.39 -3.21 18.76
N VAL A 59 -2.14 -2.65 17.81
CA VAL A 59 -2.66 -3.37 16.63
C VAL A 59 -1.51 -3.65 15.66
N THR A 60 -0.70 -2.64 15.38
CA THR A 60 0.45 -2.77 14.47
C THR A 60 1.50 -3.75 14.99
N THR A 61 1.77 -3.75 16.30
CA THR A 61 2.70 -4.69 16.93
C THR A 61 2.26 -6.15 16.74
N MET A 62 0.98 -6.47 17.02
CA MET A 62 0.48 -7.83 16.88
C MET A 62 0.47 -8.28 15.41
N ALA A 63 0.02 -7.40 14.51
CA ALA A 63 0.06 -7.66 13.08
C ALA A 63 1.49 -7.88 12.56
N ALA A 64 2.43 -7.03 12.94
CA ALA A 64 3.83 -7.15 12.52
C ALA A 64 4.47 -8.45 13.01
N LEU A 65 4.14 -8.93 14.22
CA LEU A 65 4.59 -10.23 14.72
C LEU A 65 4.06 -11.38 13.86
N GLU A 66 2.76 -11.39 13.54
CA GLU A 66 2.17 -12.40 12.66
C GLU A 66 2.83 -12.41 11.28
N LEU A 67 3.03 -11.23 10.69
CA LEU A 67 3.67 -11.07 9.39
C LEU A 67 5.14 -11.50 9.39
N CYS A 68 5.85 -11.28 10.51
CA CYS A 68 7.22 -11.78 10.68
C CYS A 68 7.26 -13.30 10.82
N LEU A 69 6.32 -13.90 11.58
CA LEU A 69 6.23 -15.35 11.72
C LEU A 69 5.85 -16.05 10.41
N ALA A 70 5.14 -15.36 9.53
CA ALA A 70 4.83 -15.83 8.19
C ALA A 70 5.95 -15.54 7.16
N GLU A 71 7.09 -14.99 7.60
CA GLU A 71 8.24 -14.61 6.76
C GLU A 71 7.90 -13.59 5.65
N VAL A 72 6.77 -12.90 5.76
CA VAL A 72 6.36 -11.83 4.83
C VAL A 72 7.04 -10.52 5.22
N TRP A 73 7.31 -10.32 6.51
CA TRP A 73 8.02 -9.17 7.04
C TRP A 73 9.29 -9.59 7.77
N HIS A 74 10.27 -8.69 7.82
CA HIS A 74 11.48 -8.88 8.60
C HIS A 74 11.78 -7.63 9.43
N ARG A 75 12.07 -7.82 10.72
CA ARG A 75 12.42 -6.71 11.60
C ARG A 75 13.76 -6.09 11.17
N ALA A 76 13.77 -4.77 11.09
CA ALA A 76 14.95 -3.93 10.93
C ALA A 76 15.15 -3.04 12.17
N LYS A 77 16.26 -2.29 12.22
CA LYS A 77 16.62 -1.48 13.40
C LYS A 77 15.48 -0.53 13.84
N ASP A 78 14.85 0.14 12.88
CA ASP A 78 13.85 1.19 13.12
C ASP A 78 12.55 0.97 12.32
N GLY A 79 12.21 -0.29 12.03
CA GLY A 79 11.05 -0.62 11.20
C GLY A 79 11.06 -2.06 10.69
N TYR A 80 10.45 -2.27 9.53
CA TYR A 80 10.29 -3.58 8.91
C TYR A 80 10.59 -3.54 7.41
N VAL A 81 11.22 -4.61 6.92
CA VAL A 81 11.35 -4.90 5.50
C VAL A 81 10.18 -5.79 5.06
N ILE A 82 9.49 -5.39 4.00
CA ILE A 82 8.37 -6.12 3.40
C ILE A 82 8.92 -7.00 2.27
N ALA A 83 8.78 -8.32 2.40
CA ALA A 83 9.27 -9.30 1.44
C ALA A 83 8.21 -9.71 0.39
N ASP A 84 7.01 -9.13 0.43
CA ASP A 84 5.98 -9.32 -0.60
C ASP A 84 6.20 -8.39 -1.80
N PHE A 85 7.20 -8.71 -2.62
CA PHE A 85 7.53 -7.94 -3.81
C PHE A 85 6.42 -7.95 -4.86
N ASP A 86 5.65 -9.04 -4.93
CA ASP A 86 4.57 -9.16 -5.90
C ASP A 86 3.44 -8.17 -5.60
N LEU A 87 3.07 -8.01 -4.32
CA LEU A 87 2.09 -7.01 -3.91
C LEU A 87 2.64 -5.58 -4.09
N ILE A 88 3.92 -5.36 -3.74
CA ILE A 88 4.59 -4.06 -3.95
C ILE A 88 4.54 -3.65 -5.42
N ASP A 89 4.90 -4.55 -6.35
CA ASP A 89 4.91 -4.28 -7.78
C ASP A 89 3.48 -4.03 -8.29
N HIS A 90 2.52 -4.87 -7.91
CA HIS A 90 1.10 -4.70 -8.28
C HIS A 90 0.57 -3.32 -7.86
N MET A 91 0.81 -2.93 -6.61
CA MET A 91 0.34 -1.66 -6.08
C MET A 91 1.12 -0.46 -6.65
N SER A 92 2.40 -0.63 -7.02
CA SER A 92 3.22 0.38 -7.67
C SER A 92 2.75 0.69 -9.10
N GLU A 93 2.37 -0.33 -9.87
CA GLU A 93 1.76 -0.15 -11.20
C GLU A 93 0.45 0.63 -11.10
N SER A 94 -0.41 0.26 -10.14
CA SER A 94 -1.68 0.95 -9.90
C SER A 94 -1.46 2.42 -9.50
N ALA A 95 -0.44 2.71 -8.68
CA ALA A 95 -0.07 4.05 -8.26
C ALA A 95 0.39 4.89 -9.45
N THR A 96 1.24 4.33 -10.31
CA THR A 96 1.76 4.99 -11.51
C THR A 96 0.63 5.31 -12.48
N ARG A 97 -0.27 4.35 -12.72
CA ARG A 97 -1.46 4.55 -13.55
C ARG A 97 -2.38 5.63 -12.97
N ARG A 98 -2.61 5.65 -11.66
CA ARG A 98 -3.41 6.69 -10.97
C ARG A 98 -2.79 8.08 -11.16
N ARG A 99 -1.47 8.21 -11.02
CA ARG A 99 -0.73 9.48 -11.23
C ARG A 99 -0.83 9.97 -12.68
N LEU A 100 -0.64 9.06 -13.66
CA LEU A 100 -0.78 9.38 -15.08
C LEU A 100 -2.22 9.86 -15.40
N LEU A 101 -3.24 9.16 -14.93
CA LEU A 101 -4.63 9.57 -15.13
C LEU A 101 -4.97 10.89 -14.45
N ALA A 102 -4.38 11.18 -13.29
CA ALA A 102 -4.54 12.47 -12.62
C ALA A 102 -3.86 13.61 -13.41
N PHE A 103 -2.68 13.36 -13.96
CA PHE A 103 -1.97 14.29 -14.83
C PHE A 103 -2.75 14.55 -16.14
N CYS A 104 -3.23 13.50 -16.81
CA CYS A 104 -4.08 13.65 -18.00
C CYS A 104 -5.37 14.43 -17.69
N ARG A 105 -6.01 14.19 -16.53
CA ARG A 105 -7.18 14.98 -16.09
C ARG A 105 -6.84 16.43 -15.77
N ARG A 106 -5.61 16.72 -15.35
CA ARG A 106 -5.14 18.08 -15.12
C ARG A 106 -4.86 18.78 -16.45
N LEU A 107 -4.13 18.14 -17.36
CA LEU A 107 -3.88 18.64 -18.72
C LEU A 107 -5.19 18.88 -19.47
N TRP A 108 -6.13 17.94 -19.40
CA TRP A 108 -7.43 18.08 -20.04
C TRP A 108 -8.20 19.31 -19.51
N ARG A 109 -8.16 19.54 -18.19
CA ARG A 109 -8.75 20.75 -17.60
C ARG A 109 -8.04 22.04 -18.02
N GLU A 110 -6.71 22.03 -18.10
CA GLU A 110 -5.91 23.18 -18.55
C GLU A 110 -6.15 23.50 -20.04
N LEU A 111 -6.30 22.49 -20.89
CA LEU A 111 -6.60 22.67 -22.32
C LEU A 111 -8.05 23.10 -22.57
N ASN A 112 -8.98 22.68 -21.71
CA ASN A 112 -10.40 22.99 -21.84
C ASN A 112 -10.85 24.22 -21.01
N SER A 113 -9.93 24.85 -20.26
CA SER A 113 -10.20 26.11 -19.56
C SER A 113 -10.00 27.28 -20.52
N GLU A 114 -11.10 27.78 -21.12
CA GLU A 114 -11.40 29.11 -21.69
C GLU A 114 -10.28 30.10 -22.12
N LYS A 115 -9.08 29.65 -22.49
CA LYS A 115 -8.04 30.49 -23.13
C LYS A 115 -7.98 30.34 -24.65
N PHE A 116 -8.79 29.45 -25.23
CA PHE A 116 -8.81 29.14 -26.66
C PHE A 116 -10.22 28.90 -27.24
N ILE A 117 -11.22 29.66 -26.80
CA ILE A 117 -12.45 29.83 -27.58
C ILE A 117 -12.34 31.19 -28.27
N PRO A 118 -11.96 31.26 -29.57
CA PRO A 118 -12.12 32.50 -30.31
C PRO A 118 -13.63 32.72 -30.50
N LEU A 119 -14.12 33.88 -30.03
CA LEU A 119 -15.44 34.43 -30.41
C LEU A 119 -15.46 34.73 -31.92
#